data_AF-A0A4U2Z6B3-F1
#
_entry.id   AF-A0A4U2Z6B3-F1
#
_cell.length_a   1.000
_cell.length_b   1.000
_cell.length_c   1.000
_cell.angle_alpha   90.00
_cell.angle_beta   90.00
_cell.angle_gamma   90.00
#
_symmetry.space_group_name_H-M   'P 1'
#
loop_
_entity.id
_entity.type
_entity.pdbx_description
1 polymer ?
#
loop_
_entity_poly.entity_id
_entity_poly.type
_entity_poly.pdbx_seq_one_letter_code
_entity_poly.pdbx_strand_id
1 'polypeptide(L)'
;MEQYVKPDESLLYYKCDNVEFAKGHGQLFTEFENGIATRQINIINNEMYISSSLKDWNENIGFLLYDGHIDSLDLSDSVPTTRIEFENKWKEAILVAINKPQTSYLKGDASIPLEENTLIIHVVNILGLWGKGFVLSLSKQFPYAKKEYLKWSKDKETFRLGEVQFVCVDQQKSVFIANMLAQKGVRKNYKDSTTYIGYDALRSCLKKVARFSLINRLTIQMPKIGSGLAGGDWSEIEKIINEELIYYKIKCNVFEL
;
A
#
# COMPACT_ATOMS: atom_id res chain seq x y z
N MET A 1 16.32 8.82 33.56
CA MET A 1 15.56 7.63 33.13
C MET A 1 15.41 7.73 31.64
N GLU A 2 16.31 7.08 30.92
CA GLU A 2 16.29 6.98 29.47
C GLU A 2 15.00 6.26 29.06
N GLN A 3 14.11 6.97 28.35
CA GLN A 3 13.01 6.32 27.64
C GLN A 3 13.64 5.56 26.49
N TYR A 4 13.94 4.28 26.74
CA TYR A 4 14.17 3.30 25.70
C TYR A 4 12.97 3.32 24.75
N VAL A 5 13.12 3.98 23.61
CA VAL A 5 12.24 3.76 22.46
C VAL A 5 12.57 2.36 21.99
N LYS A 6 11.71 1.39 22.34
CA LYS A 6 11.76 0.06 21.73
C LYS A 6 11.80 0.26 20.21
N PRO A 7 12.72 -0.41 19.47
CA PRO A 7 12.67 -0.39 18.01
C PRO A 7 11.26 -0.81 17.58
N ASP A 8 10.78 -0.29 16.46
CA ASP A 8 9.50 -0.70 15.85
C ASP A 8 9.54 -2.22 15.61
N GLU A 9 9.12 -3.01 16.62
CA GLU A 9 9.23 -4.48 16.71
C GLU A 9 8.44 -5.18 15.58
N SER A 10 7.73 -4.42 14.74
CA SER A 10 6.97 -4.94 13.61
C SER A 10 7.83 -5.27 12.38
N LEU A 11 8.98 -4.61 12.17
CA LEU A 11 9.79 -4.81 10.97
C LEU A 11 11.10 -5.55 11.28
N LEU A 12 11.33 -6.66 10.58
CA LEU A 12 12.56 -7.44 10.65
C LEU A 12 13.16 -7.59 9.26
N TYR A 13 14.48 -7.70 9.20
CA TYR A 13 15.21 -7.86 7.95
C TYR A 13 16.21 -8.99 8.07
N TYR A 14 16.23 -9.88 7.09
CA TYR A 14 17.15 -11.01 7.03
C TYR A 14 17.86 -11.05 5.68
N LYS A 15 19.07 -11.59 5.70
CA LYS A 15 19.90 -11.81 4.53
C LYS A 15 20.41 -13.25 4.52
N CYS A 16 20.26 -13.93 3.39
CA CYS A 16 20.94 -15.19 3.10
C CYS A 16 21.98 -14.94 2.00
N ASP A 17 23.23 -15.32 2.24
CA ASP A 17 24.34 -15.10 1.30
C ASP A 17 24.48 -16.20 0.25
N ASN A 18 23.84 -17.35 0.46
CA ASN A 18 23.91 -18.51 -0.42
C ASN A 18 22.58 -19.26 -0.48
N VAL A 19 21.61 -18.69 -1.20
CA VAL A 19 20.32 -19.34 -1.49
C VAL A 19 20.37 -19.99 -2.87
N GLU A 20 19.73 -21.15 -3.01
CA GLU A 20 19.54 -21.81 -4.30
C GLU A 20 18.34 -21.19 -5.04
N PHE A 21 18.58 -20.70 -6.26
CA PHE A 21 17.59 -20.21 -7.20
C PHE A 21 17.51 -21.13 -8.44
N ALA A 22 16.51 -20.91 -9.30
CA ALA A 22 16.29 -21.73 -10.50
C ALA A 22 17.52 -21.84 -11.44
N LYS A 23 18.37 -20.81 -11.53
CA LYS A 23 19.60 -20.83 -12.36
C LYS A 23 20.91 -20.71 -11.59
N GLY A 24 20.94 -21.09 -10.31
CA GLY A 24 22.17 -21.15 -9.52
C GLY A 24 22.03 -20.52 -8.14
N HIS A 25 23.15 -20.23 -7.48
CA HIS A 25 23.15 -19.68 -6.12
C HIS A 25 23.30 -18.16 -6.12
N GLY A 26 22.77 -17.51 -5.10
CA GLY A 26 22.87 -16.07 -4.96
C GLY A 26 22.53 -15.56 -3.57
N GLN A 27 22.25 -14.26 -3.47
CA GLN A 27 21.88 -13.61 -2.23
C GLN A 27 20.39 -13.31 -2.19
N LEU A 28 19.80 -13.41 -1.00
CA LEU A 28 18.41 -13.05 -0.75
C LEU A 28 18.33 -12.10 0.43
N PHE A 29 17.62 -10.99 0.25
CA PHE A 29 17.21 -10.12 1.35
C PHE A 29 15.71 -10.20 1.50
N THR A 30 15.22 -10.33 2.73
CA THR A 30 13.79 -10.40 3.05
C THR A 30 13.43 -9.37 4.11
N GLU A 31 12.40 -8.58 3.84
CA GLU A 31 11.68 -7.80 4.85
C GLU A 31 10.50 -8.63 5.37
N PHE A 32 10.35 -8.63 6.69
CA PHE A 32 9.18 -9.15 7.38
C PHE A 32 8.45 -8.01 8.08
N GLU A 33 7.14 -7.96 7.94
CA GLU A 33 6.27 -7.07 8.69
C GLU A 33 5.28 -7.90 9.52
N ASN A 34 5.28 -7.71 10.84
CA ASN A 34 4.54 -8.55 11.79
C ASN A 34 4.79 -10.05 11.54
N GLY A 35 6.06 -10.37 11.26
CA GLY A 35 6.52 -11.72 10.94
C GLY A 35 6.15 -12.22 9.54
N ILE A 36 5.34 -11.51 8.75
CA ILE A 36 4.97 -11.93 7.38
C ILE A 36 5.99 -11.39 6.38
N ALA A 37 6.53 -12.22 5.49
CA ALA A 37 7.45 -11.77 4.45
C ALA A 37 6.74 -10.79 3.48
N THR A 38 7.19 -9.54 3.35
CA THR A 38 6.49 -8.49 2.57
C THR A 38 7.24 -8.06 1.31
N ARG A 39 8.58 -8.04 1.35
CA ARG A 39 9.42 -7.63 0.22
C ARG A 39 10.67 -8.49 0.16
N GLN A 40 11.12 -8.79 -1.07
CA GLN A 40 12.34 -9.55 -1.30
C GLN A 40 13.22 -8.94 -2.39
N ILE A 41 14.53 -9.10 -2.19
CA ILE A 41 15.58 -8.75 -3.15
C ILE A 41 16.37 -10.02 -3.43
N ASN A 42 16.24 -10.55 -4.63
CA ASN A 42 16.94 -11.73 -5.11
C ASN A 42 18.10 -11.27 -6.00
N ILE A 43 19.32 -11.70 -5.70
CA ILE A 43 20.52 -11.30 -6.42
C ILE A 43 21.23 -12.55 -6.96
N ILE A 44 21.31 -12.69 -8.27
CA ILE A 44 22.02 -13.79 -8.95
C ILE A 44 22.84 -13.22 -10.10
N ASN A 45 24.10 -13.63 -10.26
CA ASN A 45 24.99 -13.16 -11.34
C ASN A 45 25.05 -11.62 -11.47
N ASN A 46 25.05 -10.90 -10.35
CA ASN A 46 24.98 -9.43 -10.24
C ASN A 46 23.69 -8.78 -10.80
N GLU A 47 22.67 -9.56 -11.14
CA GLU A 47 21.34 -9.08 -11.50
C GLU A 47 20.43 -9.07 -10.27
N MET A 48 19.60 -8.05 -10.14
CA MET A 48 18.70 -7.85 -8.99
C MET A 48 17.23 -7.93 -9.40
N TYR A 49 16.50 -8.81 -8.72
CA TYR A 49 15.07 -9.04 -8.91
C TYR A 49 14.33 -8.73 -7.61
N ILE A 50 13.50 -7.69 -7.64
CA ILE A 50 12.74 -7.24 -6.47
C ILE A 50 11.24 -7.41 -6.66
N SER A 51 10.57 -7.86 -5.61
CA SER A 51 9.12 -8.03 -5.59
C SER A 51 8.54 -7.83 -4.19
N SER A 52 7.25 -7.55 -4.18
CA SER A 52 6.35 -7.55 -3.02
C SER A 52 5.07 -8.35 -3.30
N SER A 53 5.11 -9.24 -4.30
CA SER A 53 3.96 -9.95 -4.85
C SER A 53 4.27 -11.43 -5.02
N LEU A 54 3.42 -12.28 -4.45
CA LEU A 54 3.51 -13.74 -4.59
C LEU A 54 3.27 -14.24 -6.01
N LYS A 55 2.77 -13.36 -6.91
CA LYS A 55 2.50 -13.69 -8.31
C LYS A 55 3.68 -13.39 -9.22
N ASP A 56 4.69 -12.68 -8.74
CA ASP A 56 5.80 -12.27 -9.57
C ASP A 56 6.77 -13.45 -9.74
N TRP A 57 7.12 -13.75 -10.98
CA TRP A 57 7.97 -14.88 -11.34
C TRP A 57 9.01 -14.47 -12.37
N ASN A 58 10.20 -15.06 -12.27
CA ASN A 58 11.27 -14.90 -13.24
C ASN A 58 12.00 -16.23 -13.49
N GLU A 59 12.44 -16.49 -14.71
CA GLU A 59 13.11 -17.75 -15.08
C GLU A 59 14.44 -18.02 -14.37
N ASN A 60 15.13 -16.99 -13.90
CA ASN A 60 16.41 -17.13 -13.19
C ASN A 60 16.22 -17.40 -11.70
N ILE A 61 15.09 -16.97 -11.14
CA ILE A 61 14.82 -17.01 -9.70
C ILE A 61 13.76 -18.06 -9.35
N GLY A 62 12.66 -18.11 -10.08
CA GLY A 62 11.39 -18.71 -9.66
C GLY A 62 10.42 -17.62 -9.21
N PHE A 63 9.62 -17.91 -8.18
CA PHE A 63 8.80 -16.87 -7.54
C PHE A 63 9.69 -15.87 -6.81
N LEU A 64 9.44 -14.57 -7.03
CA LEU A 64 10.28 -13.50 -6.51
C LEU A 64 9.97 -13.13 -5.05
N LEU A 65 8.81 -13.56 -4.55
CA LEU A 65 8.42 -13.48 -3.15
C LEU A 65 7.95 -14.86 -2.68
N TYR A 66 8.57 -15.43 -1.65
CA TYR A 66 7.99 -16.57 -0.95
C TYR A 66 6.92 -16.12 0.05
N ASP A 67 5.94 -17.00 0.30
CA ASP A 67 4.93 -16.77 1.32
C ASP A 67 5.31 -17.45 2.64
N GLY A 68 4.96 -16.82 3.77
CA GLY A 68 5.21 -17.41 5.08
C GLY A 68 5.33 -16.39 6.21
N HIS A 69 5.08 -16.90 7.42
CA HIS A 69 5.43 -16.23 8.66
C HIS A 69 6.84 -16.63 9.07
N ILE A 70 7.61 -15.75 9.70
CA ILE A 70 8.99 -15.97 10.11
C ILE A 70 9.14 -17.25 10.96
N ASP A 71 8.18 -17.51 11.85
CA ASP A 71 8.16 -18.72 12.70
C ASP A 71 7.93 -20.04 11.94
N SER A 72 7.48 -19.95 10.68
CA SER A 72 7.21 -21.11 9.81
C SER A 72 8.29 -21.35 8.76
N LEU A 73 9.24 -20.41 8.63
CA LEU A 73 10.28 -20.47 7.63
C LEU A 73 11.58 -21.00 8.23
N ASP A 74 12.28 -21.84 7.48
CA ASP A 74 13.65 -22.20 7.84
C ASP A 74 14.60 -21.07 7.44
N LEU A 75 15.15 -20.42 8.46
CA LEU A 75 16.09 -19.31 8.32
C LEU A 75 17.47 -19.67 8.86
N SER A 76 17.82 -20.96 8.99
CA SER A 76 19.11 -21.40 9.55
C SER A 76 20.32 -20.79 8.84
N ASP A 77 20.19 -20.58 7.53
CA ASP A 77 21.25 -20.02 6.66
C ASP A 77 21.13 -18.50 6.48
N SER A 78 20.15 -17.88 7.13
CA SER A 78 19.91 -16.44 7.09
C SER A 78 20.42 -15.75 8.35
N VAL A 79 20.98 -14.56 8.20
CA VAL A 79 21.41 -13.69 9.31
C VAL A 79 20.55 -12.43 9.36
N PRO A 80 20.22 -11.90 10.56
CA PRO A 80 19.59 -10.59 10.66
C PRO A 80 20.44 -9.50 10.01
N THR A 81 19.78 -8.58 9.31
CA THR A 81 20.39 -7.38 8.71
C THR A 81 19.64 -6.12 9.16
N THR A 82 20.12 -4.95 8.74
CA THR A 82 19.51 -3.66 9.09
C THR A 82 18.55 -3.19 8.02
N ARG A 83 17.55 -2.39 8.42
CA ARG A 83 16.70 -1.65 7.49
C ARG A 83 17.51 -0.81 6.49
N ILE A 84 18.60 -0.19 6.96
CA ILE A 84 19.44 0.67 6.13
C ILE A 84 20.07 -0.13 4.99
N GLU A 85 20.62 -1.32 5.30
CA GLU A 85 21.21 -2.21 4.31
C GLU A 85 20.16 -2.68 3.29
N PHE A 86 19.01 -3.16 3.77
CA PHE A 86 17.90 -3.58 2.91
C PHE A 86 17.44 -2.45 1.98
N GLU A 87 17.16 -1.26 2.50
CA GLU A 87 16.65 -0.14 1.72
C GLU A 87 17.69 0.41 0.73
N ASN A 88 18.99 0.35 1.07
CA ASN A 88 20.04 0.71 0.12
C ASN A 88 20.05 -0.25 -1.07
N LYS A 89 19.93 -1.57 -0.82
CA LYS A 89 19.83 -2.57 -1.88
C LYS A 89 18.54 -2.45 -2.68
N TRP A 90 17.42 -2.17 -2.02
CA TRP A 90 16.13 -1.95 -2.69
C TRP A 90 16.19 -0.75 -3.64
N LYS A 91 16.80 0.36 -3.20
CA LYS A 91 17.03 1.55 -4.05
C LYS A 91 17.91 1.24 -5.25
N GLU A 92 19.01 0.50 -5.04
CA GLU A 92 19.88 0.04 -6.13
C GLU A 92 19.07 -0.73 -7.18
N ALA A 93 18.25 -1.68 -6.73
CA ALA A 93 17.44 -2.52 -7.60
C ALA A 93 16.32 -1.77 -8.34
N ILE A 94 15.69 -0.76 -7.72
CA ILE A 94 14.64 0.06 -8.33
C ILE A 94 15.14 0.85 -9.55
N LEU A 95 16.42 1.25 -9.54
CA LEU A 95 17.02 2.00 -10.65
C LEU A 95 17.21 1.13 -11.91
N VAL A 96 17.14 -0.20 -11.79
CA VAL A 96 17.19 -1.13 -12.92
C VAL A 96 15.88 -1.07 -13.69
N ALA A 97 15.94 -0.85 -15.01
CA ALA A 97 14.75 -0.63 -15.85
C ALA A 97 13.69 -1.74 -15.76
N ILE A 98 14.12 -3.00 -15.63
CA ILE A 98 13.20 -4.16 -15.47
C ILE A 98 12.34 -4.06 -14.21
N ASN A 99 12.79 -3.27 -13.22
CA ASN A 99 12.12 -3.09 -11.95
C ASN A 99 11.25 -1.85 -11.87
N LYS A 100 11.17 -1.02 -12.92
CA LYS A 100 10.51 0.28 -12.87
C LYS A 100 9.02 0.12 -12.55
N PRO A 101 8.57 0.47 -11.33
CA PRO A 101 7.18 0.30 -10.96
C PRO A 101 6.38 1.48 -11.52
N GLN A 102 5.16 1.22 -12.01
CA GLN A 102 4.27 2.26 -12.52
C GLN A 102 2.82 2.06 -12.07
N THR A 103 2.13 3.17 -11.90
CA THR A 103 0.68 3.20 -11.78
C THR A 103 0.04 2.93 -13.14
N SER A 104 -0.97 2.06 -13.17
CA SER A 104 -1.77 1.83 -14.39
C SER A 104 -3.01 2.72 -14.40
N TYR A 105 -3.32 3.31 -15.54
CA TYR A 105 -4.51 4.14 -15.73
C TYR A 105 -5.53 3.39 -16.59
N LEU A 106 -6.73 3.19 -16.05
CA LEU A 106 -7.79 2.39 -16.68
C LEU A 106 -9.08 3.22 -16.78
N LYS A 107 -9.93 2.90 -17.76
CA LYS A 107 -11.28 3.46 -17.84
C LYS A 107 -12.28 2.60 -17.08
N GLY A 108 -13.13 3.23 -16.26
CA GLY A 108 -14.20 2.53 -15.52
C GLY A 108 -14.48 3.09 -14.13
N ASP A 109 -15.30 2.35 -13.37
CA ASP A 109 -15.66 2.71 -11.99
C ASP A 109 -14.76 1.97 -10.99
N ALA A 110 -13.92 2.72 -10.27
CA ALA A 110 -13.04 2.18 -9.22
C ALA A 110 -13.78 1.48 -8.06
N SER A 111 -15.11 1.58 -7.96
CA SER A 111 -15.88 0.83 -6.94
C SER A 111 -16.11 -0.63 -7.32
N ILE A 112 -15.87 -1.03 -8.57
CA ILE A 112 -16.03 -2.41 -9.05
C ILE A 112 -14.65 -3.09 -9.00
N PRO A 113 -14.38 -4.03 -8.08
CA PRO A 113 -13.07 -4.68 -7.99
C PRO A 113 -12.68 -5.32 -9.33
N LEU A 114 -11.49 -4.98 -9.83
CA LEU A 114 -10.96 -5.55 -11.08
C LEU A 114 -10.58 -7.04 -10.91
N GLU A 115 -10.08 -7.40 -9.73
CA GLU A 115 -9.61 -8.74 -9.37
C GLU A 115 -9.92 -9.04 -7.90
N GLU A 116 -9.70 -10.29 -7.48
CA GLU A 116 -9.70 -10.68 -6.07
C GLU A 116 -8.45 -10.14 -5.36
N ASN A 117 -8.46 -10.13 -4.02
CA ASN A 117 -7.40 -9.57 -3.19
C ASN A 117 -7.17 -8.09 -3.53
N THR A 118 -8.22 -7.29 -3.45
CA THR A 118 -8.21 -5.88 -3.86
C THR A 118 -8.56 -4.96 -2.69
N LEU A 119 -7.75 -3.92 -2.52
CA LEU A 119 -8.02 -2.78 -1.65
C LEU A 119 -8.46 -1.58 -2.50
N ILE A 120 -9.73 -1.19 -2.36
CA ILE A 120 -10.24 0.04 -2.97
C ILE A 120 -9.98 1.20 -2.00
N ILE A 121 -9.11 2.14 -2.39
CA ILE A 121 -8.77 3.29 -1.57
C ILE A 121 -9.49 4.55 -2.04
N HIS A 122 -9.95 5.37 -1.10
CA HIS A 122 -10.50 6.69 -1.40
C HIS A 122 -10.32 7.66 -0.24
N VAL A 123 -10.43 8.95 -0.54
CA VAL A 123 -10.30 10.02 0.46
C VAL A 123 -11.67 10.37 1.04
N VAL A 124 -11.74 10.39 2.37
CA VAL A 124 -12.88 10.85 3.16
C VAL A 124 -12.51 12.09 3.99
N ASN A 125 -13.52 12.82 4.45
CA ASN A 125 -13.34 14.05 5.23
C ASN A 125 -13.48 13.81 6.73
N ILE A 126 -12.86 14.69 7.53
CA ILE A 126 -12.99 14.64 8.99
C ILE A 126 -14.30 15.22 9.54
N LEU A 127 -15.26 15.56 8.67
CA LEU A 127 -16.57 16.08 9.09
C LEU A 127 -17.64 14.98 9.16
N GLY A 128 -17.30 13.73 8.85
CA GLY A 128 -18.25 12.62 8.82
C GLY A 128 -19.28 12.73 7.68
N LEU A 129 -19.05 13.57 6.68
CA LEU A 129 -19.98 13.78 5.57
C LEU A 129 -19.73 12.76 4.45
N TRP A 130 -20.81 12.20 3.89
CA TRP A 130 -20.75 11.17 2.85
C TRP A 130 -21.92 11.33 1.88
N GLY A 131 -21.70 11.97 0.72
CA GLY A 131 -22.79 12.22 -0.23
C GLY A 131 -22.46 12.86 -1.57
N LYS A 132 -21.18 13.04 -1.94
CA LYS A 132 -20.80 13.61 -3.25
C LYS A 132 -19.51 12.96 -3.77
N GLY A 133 -19.45 12.73 -5.08
CA GLY A 133 -18.30 12.12 -5.74
C GLY A 133 -18.29 10.59 -5.62
N PHE A 134 -17.08 10.01 -5.57
CA PHE A 134 -16.84 8.56 -5.61
C PHE A 134 -17.63 7.74 -4.58
N VAL A 135 -17.84 8.31 -3.39
CA VAL A 135 -18.61 7.70 -2.30
C VAL A 135 -20.03 7.28 -2.72
N LEU A 136 -20.61 7.90 -3.76
CA LEU A 136 -21.92 7.51 -4.29
C LEU A 136 -21.87 6.18 -5.05
N SER A 137 -20.90 6.00 -5.95
CA SER A 137 -20.65 4.70 -6.60
C SER A 137 -20.33 3.64 -5.56
N LEU A 138 -19.46 3.97 -4.61
CA LEU A 138 -19.08 3.07 -3.53
C LEU A 138 -20.27 2.64 -2.66
N SER A 139 -21.23 3.54 -2.40
CA SER A 139 -22.44 3.21 -1.61
C SER A 139 -23.41 2.32 -2.36
N LYS A 140 -23.47 2.42 -3.69
CA LYS A 140 -24.30 1.54 -4.52
C LYS A 140 -23.74 0.12 -4.48
N GLN A 141 -22.42 0.00 -4.57
CA GLN A 141 -21.74 -1.29 -4.58
C GLN A 141 -21.61 -1.92 -3.18
N PHE A 142 -21.18 -1.13 -2.19
CA PHE A 142 -20.88 -1.58 -0.84
C PHE A 142 -21.52 -0.66 0.22
N PRO A 143 -22.84 -0.76 0.47
CA PRO A 143 -23.55 0.07 1.44
C PRO A 143 -22.93 0.01 2.86
N TYR A 144 -22.30 -1.12 3.20
CA TYR A 144 -21.65 -1.33 4.49
C TYR A 144 -20.47 -0.38 4.74
N ALA A 145 -19.71 0.00 3.71
CA ALA A 145 -18.58 0.92 3.84
C ALA A 145 -19.02 2.30 4.38
N LYS A 146 -20.16 2.80 3.91
CA LYS A 146 -20.77 4.05 4.43
C LYS A 146 -21.17 3.92 5.90
N LYS A 147 -21.78 2.79 6.27
CA LYS A 147 -22.23 2.54 7.64
C LYS A 147 -21.05 2.56 8.61
N GLU A 148 -19.96 1.88 8.27
CA GLU A 148 -18.76 1.81 9.12
C GLU A 148 -18.04 3.16 9.22
N TYR A 149 -17.98 3.94 8.15
CA TYR A 149 -17.43 5.30 8.19
C TYR A 149 -18.27 6.23 9.09
N LEU A 150 -19.60 6.20 8.99
CA LEU A 150 -20.49 7.03 9.83
C LEU A 150 -20.50 6.59 11.30
N LYS A 151 -20.19 5.33 11.57
CA LYS A 151 -19.94 4.84 12.93
C LYS A 151 -18.61 5.38 13.43
N TRP A 152 -17.57 5.28 12.62
CA TRP A 152 -16.22 5.76 12.95
C TRP A 152 -16.18 7.27 13.17
N SER A 153 -16.98 8.07 12.45
CA SER A 153 -17.04 9.53 12.63
C SER A 153 -17.53 10.00 14.00
N LYS A 154 -18.07 9.09 14.82
CA LYS A 154 -18.48 9.37 16.20
C LYS A 154 -17.36 9.12 17.21
N ASP A 155 -16.29 8.44 16.80
CA ASP A 155 -15.12 8.15 17.64
C ASP A 155 -14.17 9.35 17.65
N LYS A 156 -14.10 10.05 18.78
CA LYS A 156 -13.26 11.25 18.93
C LYS A 156 -11.78 10.94 19.10
N GLU A 157 -11.42 9.71 19.42
CA GLU A 157 -10.03 9.34 19.64
C GLU A 157 -9.34 9.03 18.31
N THR A 158 -10.00 8.26 17.44
CA THR A 158 -9.37 7.73 16.21
C THR A 158 -9.80 8.45 14.92
N PHE A 159 -10.87 9.24 14.93
CA PHE A 159 -11.35 9.95 13.74
C PHE A 159 -10.61 11.27 13.49
N ARG A 160 -9.35 11.17 13.05
CA ARG A 160 -8.46 12.31 12.81
C ARG A 160 -7.70 12.18 11.49
N LEU A 161 -7.17 13.31 11.00
CA LEU A 161 -6.40 13.32 9.75
C LEU A 161 -5.22 12.34 9.80
N GLY A 162 -4.96 11.66 8.68
CA GLY A 162 -3.88 10.69 8.55
C GLY A 162 -4.23 9.28 9.03
N GLU A 163 -5.44 9.07 9.56
CA GLU A 163 -5.95 7.74 9.94
C GLU A 163 -6.72 7.08 8.79
N VAL A 164 -6.73 5.75 8.82
CA VAL A 164 -7.38 4.91 7.82
C VAL A 164 -8.23 3.87 8.52
N GLN A 165 -9.48 3.72 8.08
CA GLN A 165 -10.32 2.59 8.44
C GLN A 165 -10.36 1.61 7.27
N PHE A 166 -9.97 0.37 7.53
CA PHE A 166 -10.09 -0.75 6.59
C PHE A 166 -11.39 -1.51 6.86
N VAL A 167 -12.22 -1.66 5.84
CA VAL A 167 -13.51 -2.34 5.93
C VAL A 167 -13.50 -3.52 4.96
N CYS A 168 -13.57 -4.75 5.48
CA CYS A 168 -13.79 -5.93 4.65
C CYS A 168 -15.22 -5.93 4.12
N VAL A 169 -15.38 -6.00 2.79
CA VAL A 169 -16.69 -5.99 2.11
C VAL A 169 -16.97 -7.29 1.35
N ASP A 170 -15.95 -8.09 1.09
CA ASP A 170 -16.07 -9.47 0.61
C ASP A 170 -14.92 -10.30 1.19
N GLN A 171 -15.23 -11.19 2.14
CA GLN A 171 -14.21 -12.00 2.79
C GLN A 171 -13.72 -13.15 1.90
N GLN A 172 -14.56 -13.69 1.00
CA GLN A 172 -14.18 -14.80 0.13
C GLN A 172 -13.19 -14.35 -0.94
N LYS A 173 -13.39 -13.14 -1.45
CA LYS A 173 -12.53 -12.52 -2.48
C LYS A 173 -11.47 -11.59 -1.91
N SER A 174 -11.39 -11.45 -0.58
CA SER A 174 -10.48 -10.51 0.09
C SER A 174 -10.59 -9.08 -0.48
N VAL A 175 -11.81 -8.54 -0.56
CA VAL A 175 -12.06 -7.17 -1.00
C VAL A 175 -12.24 -6.26 0.20
N PHE A 176 -11.47 -5.18 0.21
CA PHE A 176 -11.45 -4.20 1.30
C PHE A 176 -11.65 -2.79 0.77
N ILE A 177 -12.22 -1.93 1.61
CA ILE A 177 -12.29 -0.48 1.39
C ILE A 177 -11.38 0.22 2.41
N ALA A 178 -10.53 1.14 1.95
CA ALA A 178 -9.81 2.05 2.83
C ALA A 178 -10.46 3.44 2.83
N ASN A 179 -11.12 3.80 3.94
CA ASN A 179 -11.59 5.15 4.21
C ASN A 179 -10.40 5.98 4.74
N MET A 180 -9.73 6.76 3.88
CA MET A 180 -8.56 7.56 4.25
C MET A 180 -8.95 8.98 4.68
N LEU A 181 -8.77 9.34 5.96
CA LEU A 181 -9.05 10.68 6.48
C LEU A 181 -7.96 11.67 6.06
N ALA A 182 -8.02 12.12 4.81
CA ALA A 182 -7.07 13.08 4.26
C ALA A 182 -7.70 14.42 3.87
N GLN A 183 -9.00 14.62 4.08
CA GLN A 183 -9.70 15.85 3.68
C GLN A 183 -10.20 16.64 4.90
N LYS A 184 -9.75 17.90 5.05
CA LYS A 184 -9.99 18.73 6.25
C LYS A 184 -11.37 19.37 6.31
N GLY A 185 -12.06 19.48 5.18
CA GLY A 185 -13.38 20.11 5.06
C GLY A 185 -14.11 19.63 3.82
N VAL A 186 -15.14 20.34 3.36
CA VAL A 186 -15.86 20.00 2.12
C VAL A 186 -16.13 21.24 1.29
N ARG A 187 -16.06 21.10 -0.03
CA ARG A 187 -16.37 22.18 -0.97
C ARG A 187 -17.79 22.69 -0.78
N LYS A 188 -17.93 23.99 -0.48
CA LYS A 188 -19.22 24.62 -0.14
C LYS A 188 -20.10 24.81 -1.36
N ASN A 189 -19.52 25.28 -2.47
CA ASN A 189 -20.20 25.54 -3.73
C ASN A 189 -19.20 25.54 -4.91
N TYR A 190 -19.68 25.77 -6.13
CA TYR A 190 -18.84 25.73 -7.33
C TYR A 190 -17.79 26.86 -7.40
N LYS A 191 -17.96 27.97 -6.68
CA LYS A 191 -16.99 29.07 -6.62
C LYS A 191 -15.88 28.83 -5.58
N ASP A 192 -16.09 27.89 -4.67
CA ASP A 192 -15.09 27.52 -3.67
C ASP A 192 -13.91 26.80 -4.34
N SER A 193 -12.75 27.44 -4.31
CA SER A 193 -11.46 26.96 -4.82
C SER A 193 -10.50 26.53 -3.71
N THR A 194 -10.98 26.38 -2.48
CA THR A 194 -10.15 25.96 -1.34
C THR A 194 -9.65 24.53 -1.54
N THR A 195 -8.34 24.33 -1.34
CA THR A 195 -7.74 23.00 -1.26
C THR A 195 -8.02 22.40 0.12
N TYR A 196 -8.87 21.38 0.16
CA TYR A 196 -9.23 20.66 1.39
C TYR A 196 -8.40 19.40 1.61
N ILE A 197 -7.74 18.86 0.58
CA ILE A 197 -6.81 17.75 0.75
C ILE A 197 -5.64 18.19 1.64
N GLY A 198 -5.33 17.40 2.65
CA GLY A 198 -4.09 17.52 3.42
C GLY A 198 -3.08 16.55 2.85
N TYR A 199 -2.07 17.04 2.13
CA TYR A 199 -1.03 16.21 1.52
C TYR A 199 -0.26 15.36 2.55
N ASP A 200 0.07 15.91 3.71
CA ASP A 200 0.71 15.15 4.80
C ASP A 200 -0.21 14.06 5.35
N ALA A 201 -1.50 14.37 5.51
CA ALA A 201 -2.50 13.40 5.95
C ALA A 201 -2.67 12.28 4.91
N LEU A 202 -2.69 12.62 3.63
CA LEU A 202 -2.72 11.65 2.54
C LEU A 202 -1.48 10.74 2.58
N ARG A 203 -0.29 11.31 2.74
CA ARG A 203 0.95 10.56 2.90
C ARG A 203 0.90 9.59 4.08
N SER A 204 0.45 10.05 5.25
CA SER A 204 0.26 9.18 6.42
C SER A 204 -0.75 8.06 6.16
N CYS A 205 -1.84 8.34 5.45
CA CYS A 205 -2.81 7.32 5.06
C CYS A 205 -2.19 6.28 4.13
N LEU A 206 -1.46 6.73 3.10
CA LEU A 206 -0.85 5.86 2.11
C LEU A 206 0.23 4.95 2.71
N LYS A 207 0.98 5.41 3.71
CA LYS A 207 1.90 4.54 4.49
C LYS A 207 1.16 3.37 5.17
N LYS A 208 0.01 3.65 5.78
CA LYS A 208 -0.81 2.62 6.45
C LYS A 208 -1.44 1.67 5.42
N VAL A 209 -1.89 2.22 4.30
CA VAL A 209 -2.38 1.45 3.15
C VAL A 209 -1.31 0.51 2.62
N ALA A 210 -0.07 0.98 2.45
CA ALA A 210 1.03 0.15 1.95
C ALA A 210 1.26 -1.07 2.84
N ARG A 211 1.43 -0.83 4.16
CA ARG A 211 1.59 -1.87 5.18
C ARG A 211 0.45 -2.88 5.16
N PHE A 212 -0.79 -2.38 5.18
CA PHE A 212 -1.98 -3.24 5.12
C PHE A 212 -2.03 -4.08 3.83
N SER A 213 -1.75 -3.48 2.67
CA SER A 213 -1.74 -4.17 1.38
C SER A 213 -0.65 -5.24 1.30
N LEU A 214 0.56 -4.97 1.78
CA LEU A 214 1.67 -5.93 1.76
C LEU A 214 1.39 -7.16 2.62
N ILE A 215 0.91 -6.94 3.84
CA ILE A 215 0.55 -8.02 4.79
C ILE A 215 -0.59 -8.88 4.23
N ASN A 216 -1.61 -8.25 3.63
CA ASN A 216 -2.81 -8.95 3.15
C ASN A 216 -2.73 -9.36 1.66
N ARG A 217 -1.57 -9.20 1.02
CA ARG A 217 -1.35 -9.54 -0.41
C ARG A 217 -2.32 -8.85 -1.38
N LEU A 218 -2.68 -7.60 -1.08
CA LEU A 218 -3.71 -6.86 -1.82
C LEU A 218 -3.11 -5.99 -2.92
N THR A 219 -3.76 -6.00 -4.08
CA THR A 219 -3.57 -4.97 -5.11
C THR A 219 -4.43 -3.75 -4.78
N ILE A 220 -4.05 -2.58 -5.27
CA ILE A 220 -4.73 -1.33 -4.96
C ILE A 220 -5.50 -0.82 -6.18
N GLN A 221 -6.73 -0.40 -5.92
CA GLN A 221 -7.59 0.25 -6.90
C GLN A 221 -8.09 1.59 -6.34
N MET A 222 -8.09 2.64 -7.17
CA MET A 222 -8.50 3.98 -6.72
C MET A 222 -9.08 4.83 -7.85
N PRO A 223 -9.98 5.78 -7.58
CA PRO A 223 -10.24 6.88 -8.50
C PRO A 223 -9.05 7.87 -8.49
N LYS A 224 -9.15 8.98 -9.22
CA LYS A 224 -8.30 10.15 -8.99
C LYS A 224 -8.58 10.80 -7.62
N ILE A 225 -8.04 10.18 -6.57
CA ILE A 225 -8.23 10.58 -5.17
C ILE A 225 -7.75 12.02 -4.92
N GLY A 226 -8.46 12.77 -4.07
CA GLY A 226 -8.04 14.09 -3.61
C GLY A 226 -8.05 15.24 -4.64
N SER A 227 -8.10 14.98 -5.96
CA SER A 227 -7.98 16.02 -6.99
C SER A 227 -9.31 16.63 -7.47
N GLY A 228 -10.44 16.01 -7.14
CA GLY A 228 -11.77 16.52 -7.47
C GLY A 228 -12.32 17.49 -6.41
N LEU A 229 -13.33 17.05 -5.65
CA LEU A 229 -14.01 17.88 -4.63
C LEU A 229 -13.12 18.35 -3.48
N ALA A 230 -11.96 17.72 -3.29
CA ALA A 230 -10.98 18.11 -2.28
C ALA A 230 -9.97 19.15 -2.79
N GLY A 231 -9.97 19.47 -4.10
CA GLY A 231 -9.21 20.59 -4.67
C GLY A 231 -7.69 20.41 -4.71
N GLY A 232 -7.19 19.17 -4.67
CA GLY A 232 -5.76 18.87 -4.80
C GLY A 232 -5.26 18.87 -6.24
N ASP A 233 -3.98 19.20 -6.42
CA ASP A 233 -3.24 18.91 -7.65
C ASP A 233 -2.95 17.40 -7.73
N TRP A 234 -3.42 16.76 -8.80
CA TRP A 234 -3.17 15.34 -9.05
C TRP A 234 -1.68 15.02 -9.24
N SER A 235 -0.89 15.94 -9.81
CA SER A 235 0.54 15.73 -10.04
C SER A 235 1.29 15.57 -8.72
N GLU A 236 0.93 16.36 -7.70
CA GLU A 236 1.48 16.22 -6.35
C GLU A 236 0.99 14.96 -5.65
N ILE A 237 -0.29 14.59 -5.85
CA ILE A 237 -0.84 13.35 -5.31
C ILE A 237 -0.15 12.12 -5.92
N GLU A 238 0.10 12.14 -7.23
CA GLU A 238 0.79 11.07 -7.94
C GLU A 238 2.23 10.88 -7.43
N LYS A 239 2.94 11.96 -7.11
CA LYS A 239 4.26 11.86 -6.45
C LYS A 239 4.18 11.12 -5.12
N ILE A 240 3.19 11.45 -4.28
CA ILE A 240 2.99 10.78 -2.98
C ILE A 240 2.63 9.30 -3.19
N ILE A 241 1.75 8.99 -4.15
CA ILE A 241 1.43 7.60 -4.52
C ILE A 241 2.69 6.85 -4.95
N ASN A 242 3.53 7.48 -5.77
CA ASN A 242 4.77 6.87 -6.24
C ASN A 242 5.73 6.55 -5.10
N GLU A 243 5.87 7.48 -4.15
CA GLU A 243 6.75 7.33 -2.99
C GLU A 243 6.24 6.31 -1.97
N GLU A 244 4.93 6.28 -1.71
CA GLU A 244 4.36 5.50 -0.60
C GLU A 244 3.79 4.14 -1.03
N LEU A 245 3.47 3.92 -2.31
CA LEU A 245 2.92 2.65 -2.81
C LEU A 245 3.80 2.01 -3.87
N ILE A 246 4.12 2.76 -4.93
CA ILE A 246 4.79 2.24 -6.13
C ILE A 246 6.24 1.88 -5.83
N TYR A 247 6.93 2.66 -4.98
CA TYR A 247 8.24 2.33 -4.43
C TYR A 247 8.28 0.96 -3.75
N TYR A 248 7.19 0.54 -3.11
CA TYR A 248 7.08 -0.76 -2.45
C TYR A 248 6.60 -1.88 -3.39
N LYS A 249 6.52 -1.61 -4.70
CA LYS A 249 6.04 -2.54 -5.75
C LYS A 249 4.60 -3.05 -5.57
N ILE A 250 3.77 -2.28 -4.87
CA ILE A 250 2.35 -2.56 -4.77
C ILE A 250 1.66 -2.21 -6.10
N LYS A 251 1.02 -3.19 -6.73
CA LYS A 251 0.26 -2.98 -7.98
C LYS A 251 -0.90 -2.01 -7.74
N CYS A 252 -0.91 -0.89 -8.46
CA CYS A 252 -1.91 0.16 -8.32
C CYS A 252 -2.60 0.48 -9.66
N ASN A 253 -3.93 0.51 -9.63
CA ASN A 253 -4.77 0.89 -10.77
C ASN A 253 -5.58 2.15 -10.43
N VAL A 254 -5.34 3.23 -11.17
CA VAL A 254 -6.13 4.47 -11.13
C VAL A 254 -7.22 4.40 -12.20
N PHE A 255 -8.47 4.50 -11.79
CA PHE A 255 -9.61 4.51 -12.70
C PHE A 255 -10.08 5.93 -12.98
N GLU A 256 -10.35 6.16 -14.25
CA GLU A 256 -10.96 7.39 -14.77
C GLU A 256 -12.31 7.05 -15.41
N LEU A 257 -13.32 7.83 -15.03
CA LEU A 257 -14.61 7.85 -15.72
C LEU A 257 -14.54 8.72 -16.97
#